data_AF-A0AAU5AUM8-F1
#
_entry.id   AF-A0AAU5AUM8-F1
#
_cell.length_a   1.000
_cell.length_b   1.000
_cell.length_c   1.000
_cell.angle_alpha   90.00
_cell.angle_beta   90.00
_cell.angle_gamma   90.00
#
_symmetry.space_group_name_H-M   'P 1'
#
loop_
_entity.id
_entity.type
_entity.pdbx_description
1 polymer ?
#
loop_
_entity_poly.entity_id
_entity_poly.type
_entity_poly.pdbx_seq_one_letter_code
_entity_poly.pdbx_strand_id
1 'polypeptide(L)'
;MGRHSLRPTPLPDPDVVFRPTRRDIDPVTRQPTEYALWDRHAWLTRGECWLWCGRDDVEVTWIGPVQSSGMHAAFYVCRACLYELDQRVLETNMREDTSVLPTSRRPAHSRV
;
A
#
# COMPACT_ATOMS: atom_id res chain seq x y z
N MET A 1 23.83 -19.56 -4.01
CA MET A 1 22.97 -18.46 -3.52
C MET A 1 21.53 -18.86 -3.79
N GLY A 2 20.83 -19.33 -2.75
CA GLY A 2 19.50 -19.93 -2.87
C GLY A 2 18.46 -18.88 -3.22
N ARG A 3 17.78 -19.07 -4.35
CA ARG A 3 16.61 -18.27 -4.72
C ARG A 3 15.50 -18.65 -3.75
N HIS A 4 15.26 -17.83 -2.73
CA HIS A 4 14.05 -17.94 -1.92
C HIS A 4 12.86 -17.73 -2.85
N SER A 5 12.23 -18.81 -3.26
CA SER A 5 10.98 -18.79 -4.02
C SER A 5 9.90 -18.22 -3.10
N LEU A 6 9.72 -16.90 -3.16
CA LEU A 6 8.58 -16.21 -2.60
C LEU A 6 7.34 -16.91 -3.14
N ARG A 7 6.49 -17.38 -2.21
CA ARG A 7 5.23 -18.04 -2.54
C ARG A 7 4.48 -17.15 -3.54
N PRO A 8 4.08 -17.65 -4.72
CA PRO A 8 3.34 -16.84 -5.67
C PRO A 8 2.01 -16.50 -5.01
N THR A 9 1.92 -15.27 -4.51
CA THR A 9 0.63 -14.67 -4.19
C THR A 9 -0.04 -14.52 -5.55
N PRO A 10 -1.30 -14.93 -5.75
CA PRO A 10 -1.97 -14.73 -7.03
C PRO A 10 -1.93 -13.23 -7.30
N LEU A 11 -1.04 -12.80 -8.20
CA LEU A 11 -0.95 -11.42 -8.60
C LEU A 11 -2.29 -11.11 -9.27
N PRO A 12 -2.94 -9.98 -8.94
CA PRO A 12 -4.11 -9.57 -9.69
C PRO A 12 -3.75 -9.48 -11.18
N ASP A 13 -4.67 -9.98 -12.01
CA ASP A 13 -4.59 -9.93 -13.46
C ASP A 13 -4.20 -8.50 -13.90
N PRO A 14 -3.22 -8.32 -14.80
CA PRO A 14 -2.87 -6.99 -15.33
C PRO A 14 -4.06 -6.24 -15.94
N ASP A 15 -5.09 -6.95 -16.39
CA ASP A 15 -6.35 -6.41 -16.90
C ASP A 15 -7.43 -6.24 -15.81
N VAL A 16 -7.12 -6.48 -14.53
CA VAL A 16 -7.97 -5.97 -13.44
C VAL A 16 -7.97 -4.46 -13.53
N VAL A 17 -9.01 -3.94 -14.17
CA VAL A 17 -9.36 -2.52 -14.09
C VAL A 17 -9.49 -2.21 -12.61
N PHE A 18 -8.54 -1.41 -12.12
CA PHE A 18 -8.56 -0.90 -10.77
C PHE A 18 -9.93 -0.30 -10.51
N ARG A 19 -10.69 -0.94 -9.62
CA ARG A 19 -11.99 -0.45 -9.20
C ARG A 19 -11.78 0.23 -7.86
N PRO A 20 -11.82 1.57 -7.81
CA PRO A 20 -11.82 2.30 -6.55
C PRO A 20 -12.84 1.64 -5.62
N THR A 21 -12.41 1.27 -4.42
CA THR A 21 -13.32 0.77 -3.42
C THR A 21 -14.19 1.93 -2.92
N ARG A 22 -15.29 1.63 -2.23
CA ARG A 22 -16.18 2.68 -1.67
C ARG A 22 -15.45 3.67 -0.77
N ARG A 23 -14.30 3.30 -0.20
CA ARG A 23 -13.47 4.18 0.64
C ARG A 23 -12.67 5.19 -0.18
N ASP A 24 -12.35 4.83 -1.43
CA ASP A 24 -11.55 5.65 -2.34
C ASP A 24 -12.40 6.70 -3.07
N ILE A 25 -13.73 6.59 -2.99
CA ILE A 25 -14.69 7.49 -3.63
C ILE A 25 -15.35 8.36 -2.57
N ASP A 26 -15.27 9.68 -2.75
CA ASP A 26 -15.97 10.65 -1.92
C ASP A 26 -17.50 10.39 -2.04
N PRO A 27 -18.21 10.17 -0.93
CA PRO A 27 -19.62 9.81 -0.96
C PRO A 27 -20.53 10.94 -1.47
N VAL A 28 -20.08 12.19 -1.45
CA VAL A 28 -20.79 13.39 -1.89
C VAL A 28 -20.46 13.72 -3.33
N THR A 29 -19.19 13.79 -3.69
CA THR A 29 -18.76 14.20 -5.03
C THR A 29 -18.70 13.04 -6.03
N ARG A 30 -18.70 11.79 -5.54
CA ARG A 30 -18.46 10.56 -6.34
C ARG A 30 -17.14 10.56 -7.11
N GLN A 31 -16.22 11.44 -6.73
CA GLN A 31 -14.86 11.49 -7.27
C GLN A 31 -13.90 10.73 -6.36
N PRO A 32 -12.73 10.31 -6.88
CA PRO A 32 -11.66 9.81 -6.03
C PRO A 32 -11.34 10.82 -4.92
N THR A 33 -11.31 10.39 -3.66
CA THR A 33 -10.92 11.27 -2.53
C THR A 33 -9.47 11.72 -2.68
N GLU A 34 -9.08 12.83 -2.06
CA GLU A 34 -7.66 13.23 -2.06
C GLU A 34 -6.76 12.14 -1.45
N TYR A 35 -7.28 11.29 -0.55
CA TYR A 35 -6.58 10.16 0.04
C TYR A 35 -6.49 8.93 -0.87
N ALA A 36 -7.20 8.92 -2.02
CA ALA A 36 -6.99 7.98 -3.12
C ALA A 36 -5.68 8.32 -3.89
N LEU A 37 -4.60 8.49 -3.12
CA LEU A 37 -3.28 9.03 -3.45
C LEU A 37 -2.56 8.33 -4.62
N TRP A 38 -3.06 7.18 -5.07
CA TRP A 38 -2.46 6.39 -6.15
C TRP A 38 -2.41 7.13 -7.49
N ASP A 39 -3.24 8.15 -7.72
CA ASP A 39 -3.28 8.93 -8.98
C ASP A 39 -2.44 10.22 -8.96
N ARG A 40 -1.84 10.61 -7.81
CA ARG A 40 -0.90 11.75 -7.73
C ARG A 40 0.53 11.41 -8.14
N HIS A 41 0.76 10.14 -8.43
CA HIS A 41 2.05 9.62 -8.84
C HIS A 41 2.35 10.01 -10.28
N ALA A 42 3.56 10.49 -10.53
CA ALA A 42 4.05 10.68 -11.89
C ALA A 42 4.42 9.32 -12.48
N TRP A 43 3.58 8.83 -13.39
CA TRP A 43 3.73 7.53 -14.01
C TRP A 43 4.68 7.57 -15.21
N LEU A 44 5.63 6.65 -15.24
CA LEU A 44 6.46 6.32 -16.40
C LEU A 44 5.75 5.23 -17.19
N THR A 45 5.64 5.40 -18.51
CA THR A 45 4.89 4.48 -19.40
C THR A 45 5.50 3.09 -19.47
N ARG A 46 6.82 2.97 -19.25
CA ARG A 46 7.55 1.72 -19.25
C ARG A 46 8.64 1.77 -18.18
N GLY A 47 8.70 0.73 -17.37
CA GLY A 47 9.76 0.53 -16.39
C GLY A 47 9.67 -0.84 -15.73
N GLU A 48 10.59 -1.08 -14.80
CA GLU A 48 10.66 -2.31 -14.01
C GLU A 48 9.96 -2.11 -12.67
N CYS A 49 9.05 -3.01 -12.33
CA CYS A 49 8.45 -3.05 -11.00
C CYS A 49 9.35 -3.82 -10.03
N TRP A 50 9.91 -3.11 -9.05
CA TRP A 50 10.83 -3.67 -8.05
C TRP A 50 10.13 -4.38 -6.88
N LEU A 51 8.80 -4.45 -6.90
CA LEU A 51 7.99 -5.22 -5.94
C LEU A 51 7.76 -6.66 -6.44
N TRP A 52 6.85 -7.38 -5.76
CA TRP A 52 6.65 -8.81 -5.89
C TRP A 52 6.37 -9.32 -7.31
N CYS A 53 5.83 -8.49 -8.22
CA CYS A 53 5.56 -8.94 -9.58
C CYS A 53 6.81 -9.03 -10.47
N GLY A 54 7.86 -8.27 -10.19
CA GLY A 54 9.12 -8.28 -10.94
C GLY A 54 9.00 -8.02 -12.45
N ARG A 55 7.88 -7.48 -12.92
CA ARG A 55 7.63 -7.27 -14.35
C ARG A 55 8.46 -6.11 -14.88
N ASP A 56 9.11 -6.33 -16.01
CA ASP A 56 9.62 -5.29 -16.89
C ASP A 56 8.54 -4.85 -17.91
N ASP A 57 8.71 -3.67 -18.49
CA ASP A 57 7.82 -3.07 -19.51
C ASP A 57 6.39 -2.76 -19.04
N VAL A 58 6.21 -2.38 -17.77
CA VAL A 58 4.91 -1.96 -17.22
C VAL A 58 4.91 -0.48 -16.83
N GLU A 59 3.73 0.13 -16.74
CA GLU A 59 3.58 1.48 -16.19
C GLU A 59 4.01 1.46 -14.72
N VAL A 60 4.97 2.31 -14.35
CA VAL A 60 5.51 2.39 -12.99
C VAL A 60 5.56 3.81 -12.47
N THR A 61 5.47 3.96 -11.16
CA THR A 61 5.73 5.23 -10.47
C THR A 61 6.87 5.09 -9.50
N TRP A 62 7.60 6.19 -9.30
CA TRP A 62 8.47 6.36 -8.16
C TRP A 62 7.65 6.45 -6.87
N ILE A 63 8.07 5.73 -5.83
CA ILE A 63 7.41 5.76 -4.50
C ILE A 63 8.32 6.25 -3.38
N GLY A 64 9.63 6.36 -3.64
CA GLY A 64 10.58 6.85 -2.64
C GLY A 64 12.01 6.40 -2.90
N PRO A 65 12.98 6.93 -2.14
CA PRO A 65 14.32 6.38 -2.10
C PRO A 65 14.31 5.08 -1.28
N VAL A 66 15.02 4.06 -1.76
CA VAL A 66 15.33 2.86 -0.97
C VAL A 66 16.82 2.86 -0.62
N GLN A 67 17.14 2.42 0.59
CA GLN A 67 18.51 2.21 1.02
C GLN A 67 18.78 0.71 1.19
N SER A 68 19.85 0.21 0.58
CA SER A 68 20.32 -1.16 0.77
C SER A 68 21.84 -1.18 0.80
N SER A 69 22.42 -1.78 1.85
CA SER A 69 23.88 -1.91 1.99
C SER A 69 24.64 -0.58 1.82
N GLY A 70 24.08 0.52 2.31
CA GLY A 70 24.65 1.87 2.19
C GLY A 70 24.45 2.55 0.83
N MET A 71 23.84 1.88 -0.14
CA MET A 71 23.50 2.45 -1.45
C MET A 71 22.07 2.98 -1.46
N HIS A 72 21.85 4.10 -2.14
CA HIS A 72 20.53 4.66 -2.39
C HIS A 72 20.11 4.41 -3.84
N ALA A 73 18.87 4.01 -4.04
CA ALA A 73 18.27 3.86 -5.37
C ALA A 73 16.86 4.45 -5.39
N ALA A 74 16.40 4.86 -6.57
CA ALA A 74 15.00 5.21 -6.78
C ALA A 74 14.17 3.93 -6.86
N PHE A 75 13.10 3.85 -6.08
CA PHE A 75 12.25 2.67 -5.99
C PHE A 75 10.98 2.85 -6.83
N TYR A 76 10.81 2.00 -7.84
CA TYR A 76 9.72 2.06 -8.80
C TYR A 76 8.78 0.85 -8.70
N VAL A 77 7.48 1.09 -8.82
CA VAL A 77 6.45 0.06 -8.68
C VAL A 77 5.33 0.24 -9.69
N CYS A 78 4.75 -0.86 -10.16
CA CYS A 78 3.56 -0.82 -11.01
C CYS A 78 2.29 -0.59 -10.19
N ARG A 79 1.22 -0.14 -10.86
CA ARG A 79 -0.07 0.21 -10.24
C ARG A 79 -0.66 -0.91 -9.39
N ALA A 80 -0.64 -2.15 -9.88
CA ALA A 80 -1.12 -3.31 -9.14
C ALA A 80 -0.33 -3.55 -7.83
N CYS A 81 0.99 -3.45 -7.88
CA CYS A 81 1.82 -3.66 -6.70
C CYS A 81 1.77 -2.49 -5.72
N LEU A 82 1.58 -1.25 -6.20
CA LEU A 82 1.36 -0.09 -5.33
C LEU A 82 0.09 -0.27 -4.49
N TYR A 83 -1.00 -0.70 -5.11
CA TYR A 83 -2.25 -0.93 -4.38
C TYR A 83 -2.09 -1.96 -3.25
N GLU A 84 -1.47 -3.10 -3.54
CA GLU A 84 -1.20 -4.13 -2.53
C GLU A 84 -0.29 -3.64 -1.40
N LEU A 85 0.67 -2.76 -1.72
CA LEU A 85 1.49 -2.09 -0.70
C LEU A 85 0.64 -1.18 0.18
N ASP A 86 -0.23 -0.35 -0.39
CA ASP A 86 -1.11 0.55 0.35
C ASP A 86 -2.06 -0.22 1.27
N GLN A 87 -2.63 -1.34 0.80
CA GLN A 87 -3.48 -2.19 1.65
C GLN A 87 -2.72 -2.75 2.86
N ARG A 88 -1.46 -3.17 2.68
CA ARG A 88 -0.63 -3.65 3.79
C ARG A 88 -0.26 -2.55 4.77
N VAL A 89 0.04 -1.35 4.28
CA VAL A 89 0.30 -0.17 5.11
C VAL A 89 -0.94 0.16 5.94
N LEU A 90 -2.12 0.18 5.31
CA LEU A 90 -3.39 0.40 6.00
C LEU A 90 -3.64 -0.66 7.07
N GLU A 91 -3.50 -1.95 6.75
CA GLU A 91 -3.69 -3.04 7.70
C GLU A 91 -2.73 -2.93 8.89
N THR A 92 -1.48 -2.59 8.64
CA THR A 92 -0.47 -2.40 9.69
C THR A 92 -0.84 -1.24 10.62
N ASN A 93 -1.19 -0.08 10.05
CA ASN A 93 -1.61 1.07 10.85
C ASN A 93 -2.86 0.79 11.69
N MET A 94 -3.86 0.10 11.12
CA MET A 94 -5.07 -0.29 11.86
C MET A 94 -4.76 -1.22 13.05
N ARG A 95 -3.78 -2.13 12.90
CA ARG A 95 -3.34 -3.00 13.99
C ARG A 95 -2.66 -2.21 15.10
N GLU A 96 -1.78 -1.26 14.74
CA GLU A 96 -1.11 -0.38 15.70
C GLU A 96 -2.12 0.51 16.45
N ASP A 97 -3.08 1.12 15.76
CA ASP A 97 -4.13 1.94 16.38
C ASP A 97 -4.99 1.15 17.39
N THR A 98 -5.28 -0.11 17.09
CA THR A 98 -6.04 -0.99 17.99
C THR A 98 -5.28 -1.26 19.29
N SER A 99 -3.93 -1.29 19.24
CA SER A 99 -3.07 -1.52 20.41
C SER A 99 -2.95 -0.29 21.33
N VAL A 100 -3.31 0.90 20.84
CA VAL A 100 -3.25 2.18 21.57
C VAL A 100 -4.57 2.53 22.27
N LEU A 101 -5.65 1.77 22.07
CA LEU A 101 -6.89 1.99 22.84
C LEU A 101 -6.63 1.69 24.34
N PRO A 102 -6.76 2.67 25.24
CA PRO A 102 -6.55 2.43 26.65
C PRO A 102 -7.65 1.51 27.16
N THR A 103 -7.26 0.40 27.76
CA THR A 103 -8.10 -0.34 28.72
C THR A 103 -8.47 0.63 29.84
N SER A 104 -9.56 1.39 29.68
CA SER A 104 -10.14 2.16 30.76
C SER A 104 -10.90 1.21 31.67
N ARG A 105 -10.17 0.48 32.51
CA ARG A 105 -10.77 -0.22 33.65
C ARG A 105 -11.21 0.88 34.62
N ARG A 106 -12.51 1.19 34.64
CA ARG A 106 -13.15 2.13 35.58
C ARG A 106 -12.64 1.88 37.00
N PRO A 107 -12.16 2.90 37.75
CA PRO A 107 -12.00 2.75 39.18
C PRO A 107 -13.40 2.74 39.81
N ALA A 108 -13.76 1.64 40.45
CA ALA A 108 -14.93 1.55 41.31
C ALA A 108 -14.65 2.34 42.60
N HIS A 109 -15.02 3.62 42.63
CA HIS A 109 -15.23 4.32 43.89
C HIS A 109 -16.71 4.25 44.23
N SER A 110 -17.09 3.32 45.11
CA SER A 110 -18.31 3.41 45.89
C SER A 110 -17.93 3.77 47.33
N ARG A 111 -18.10 5.04 47.67
CA ARG A 111 -18.19 5.50 49.06
C ARG A 111 -19.65 5.35 49.49
N VAL A 112 -19.90 4.53 50.50
CA VAL A 112 -20.97 4.69 51.50
C VAL A 112 -20.41 4.20 52.82
#